data_AF-A0AAD7EBE1-F1
#
_entry.id   AF-A0AAD7EBE1-F1
#
_cell.length_a   1.000
_cell.length_b   1.000
_cell.length_c   1.000
_cell.angle_alpha   90.00
_cell.angle_beta   90.00
_cell.angle_gamma   90.00
#
_symmetry.space_group_name_H-M   'P 1'
#
loop_
_entity.id
_entity.type
_entity.pdbx_description
1 polymer ?
#
loop_
_entity_poly.entity_id
_entity_poly.type
_entity_poly.pdbx_seq_one_letter_code
_entity_poly.pdbx_strand_id
1 'polypeptide(L)'
;MDGNPQQPPVKLVRSYQRHPPPEIIPVITSFASASTPGSPVTPSPSSASIQPSLRAARRTKWQKVDDVLKTYGFPNLGDFLACLFHLRTRGEKDHRTQRHRQAVGAFLQGKCAVKMADLIESLYHHHKSRPKKDSEDYHSAFSPNKPLTEIQCARPCLSAWATRLVGNHAYFRVGKLARKNRVGGSRRRHLRATTNGRPELKETLLDNWLFNLRGEAGNFIEGDLMQEWNNRWLEDIAGRCGGEFDDQFYRKTVAPNVLHFLKMKEDIETAFDLKRRGKAHTSPHLRNETQILLCVYEDEELHSFRSGRSMGHAAVTGLTAAISDWMKENWMSFFSAAQKLNSRMSSPNPCPDSPQTTRPSSRRSARSTASKAASLAADSVEGWDDEDHSDEVLVSCSDSAVSTDPETGRLCDDWYEPAEFEALLEQMFGPEEEGDEESEDEEPESEETASESEGE
;
A
#
# COMPACT_ATOMS: atom_id res chain seq x y z
N MET A 1 19.19 67.04 2.35
CA MET A 1 19.56 65.62 2.58
C MET A 1 18.40 65.00 3.34
N ASP A 2 17.34 64.63 2.63
CA ASP A 2 16.00 64.53 3.21
C ASP A 2 15.42 63.14 2.97
N GLY A 3 15.24 62.38 4.05
CA GLY A 3 14.82 60.98 4.01
C GLY A 3 13.32 60.84 3.77
N ASN A 4 12.93 60.34 2.60
CA ASN A 4 11.53 60.06 2.26
C ASN A 4 11.07 58.71 2.87
N PRO A 5 10.03 58.66 3.72
CA PRO A 5 9.57 57.42 4.34
C PRO A 5 8.84 56.51 3.34
N GLN A 6 9.14 55.21 3.37
CA GLN A 6 8.47 54.21 2.53
C GLN A 6 6.99 54.04 2.89
N GLN A 7 6.12 54.00 1.88
CA GLN A 7 4.71 53.64 2.05
C GLN A 7 4.52 52.10 2.00
N PRO A 8 3.57 51.53 2.76
CA PRO A 8 3.23 50.11 2.70
C PRO A 8 2.45 49.76 1.41
N PRO A 9 2.49 48.50 0.94
CA PRO A 9 1.90 48.10 -0.33
C PRO A 9 0.36 48.15 -0.34
N VAL A 10 -0.20 48.65 -1.45
CA VAL A 10 -1.64 48.74 -1.68
C VAL A 10 -2.23 47.35 -1.92
N LYS A 11 -3.29 46.99 -1.18
CA LYS A 11 -4.01 45.73 -1.38
C LYS A 11 -4.88 45.79 -2.64
N LEU A 12 -4.61 44.92 -3.60
CA LEU A 12 -5.36 44.84 -4.86
C LEU A 12 -6.77 44.25 -4.63
N VAL A 13 -7.79 45.09 -4.65
CA VAL A 13 -9.20 44.66 -4.51
C VAL A 13 -9.71 44.16 -5.86
N ARG A 14 -9.81 42.83 -6.03
CA ARG A 14 -10.49 42.22 -7.20
C ARG A 14 -11.99 42.50 -7.14
N SER A 15 -12.46 43.44 -7.95
CA SER A 15 -13.88 43.70 -8.17
C SER A 15 -14.50 42.63 -9.08
N TYR A 16 -15.38 41.80 -8.51
CA TYR A 16 -16.17 40.85 -9.30
C TYR A 16 -17.27 41.60 -10.08
N GLN A 17 -17.05 41.86 -11.36
CA GLN A 17 -18.14 42.18 -12.27
C GLN A 17 -19.08 40.98 -12.39
N ARG A 18 -20.37 41.18 -12.12
CA ARG A 18 -21.40 40.18 -12.42
C ARG A 18 -21.80 40.32 -13.89
N HIS A 19 -21.57 39.27 -14.68
CA HIS A 19 -22.21 39.18 -16.00
C HIS A 19 -23.74 39.08 -15.84
N PRO A 20 -24.53 39.73 -16.72
CA PRO A 20 -25.97 39.52 -16.77
C PRO A 20 -26.29 38.08 -17.25
N PRO A 21 -27.45 37.51 -16.87
CA PRO A 21 -27.90 36.22 -17.39
C PRO A 21 -28.26 36.33 -18.89
N PRO A 22 -28.09 35.26 -19.69
CA PRO A 22 -28.49 35.25 -21.09
C PRO A 22 -30.01 35.32 -21.26
N GLU A 23 -30.47 36.04 -22.28
CA GLU A 23 -31.89 36.20 -22.57
C GLU A 23 -32.54 34.91 -23.11
N ILE A 24 -33.79 34.67 -22.72
CA ILE A 24 -34.56 33.50 -23.15
C ILE A 24 -35.21 33.78 -24.49
N ILE A 25 -34.70 33.16 -25.56
CA ILE A 25 -35.25 33.26 -26.91
C ILE A 25 -36.64 32.58 -26.96
N PRO A 26 -37.72 33.26 -27.38
CA PRO A 26 -39.05 32.67 -27.47
C PRO A 26 -39.16 31.71 -28.67
N VAL A 27 -39.68 30.51 -28.42
CA VAL A 27 -39.91 29.50 -29.48
C VAL A 27 -41.13 29.89 -30.31
N ILE A 28 -40.88 30.29 -31.57
CA ILE A 28 -41.94 30.59 -32.55
C ILE A 28 -42.73 29.32 -32.86
N THR A 29 -43.93 29.22 -32.32
CA THR A 29 -44.82 28.07 -32.55
C THR A 29 -45.71 28.35 -33.76
N SER A 30 -45.30 27.89 -34.94
CA SER A 30 -46.07 28.02 -36.17
C SER A 30 -47.25 27.04 -36.19
N PHE A 31 -48.48 27.57 -36.29
CA PHE A 31 -49.68 26.80 -36.64
C PHE A 31 -50.42 27.47 -37.78
N ALA A 32 -50.39 26.84 -38.95
CA ALA A 32 -51.14 27.29 -40.12
C ALA A 32 -52.64 27.02 -39.93
N SER A 33 -53.46 28.06 -40.08
CA SER A 33 -54.92 27.92 -40.20
C SER A 33 -55.33 28.10 -41.65
N ALA A 34 -55.54 26.98 -42.36
CA ALA A 34 -56.10 26.97 -43.71
C ALA A 34 -57.57 26.52 -43.64
N SER A 35 -58.50 27.46 -43.84
CA SER A 35 -59.94 27.18 -43.85
C SER A 35 -60.39 26.63 -45.21
N THR A 36 -61.12 25.51 -45.21
CA THR A 36 -61.77 24.97 -46.41
C THR A 36 -63.23 24.60 -46.07
N PRO A 37 -64.24 25.17 -46.75
CA PRO A 37 -65.65 24.86 -46.51
C PRO A 37 -66.17 23.77 -47.48
N GLY A 38 -67.01 22.85 -47.01
CA GLY A 38 -67.69 21.90 -47.89
C GLY A 38 -68.27 20.63 -47.23
N SER A 39 -69.59 20.66 -47.03
CA SER A 39 -70.61 19.60 -46.88
C SER A 39 -70.35 18.23 -47.56
N PRO A 40 -71.12 17.14 -47.28
CA PRO A 40 -72.46 17.13 -46.64
C PRO A 40 -72.70 16.06 -45.53
N VAL A 41 -73.92 16.08 -44.97
CA VAL A 41 -74.46 15.14 -43.98
C VAL A 41 -74.93 13.83 -44.62
N THR A 42 -74.68 12.68 -43.96
CA THR A 42 -75.45 11.41 -44.09
C THR A 42 -75.14 10.50 -42.87
N PRO A 43 -75.88 9.40 -42.60
CA PRO A 43 -76.46 9.25 -41.25
C PRO A 43 -75.82 8.18 -40.35
N SER A 44 -76.09 8.30 -39.05
CA SER A 44 -76.05 7.22 -38.06
C SER A 44 -77.42 6.52 -37.97
N PRO A 45 -77.58 5.39 -37.24
CA PRO A 45 -76.55 4.52 -36.65
C PRO A 45 -76.67 3.05 -37.11
N SER A 46 -75.55 2.32 -37.10
CA SER A 46 -75.56 0.85 -37.14
C SER A 46 -74.78 0.29 -35.94
N SER A 47 -75.46 -0.56 -35.17
CA SER A 47 -75.02 -1.18 -33.91
C SER A 47 -73.55 -1.57 -33.88
N ALA A 48 -72.72 -0.71 -33.27
CA ALA A 48 -71.30 -0.99 -33.06
C ALA A 48 -71.15 -2.15 -32.06
N SER A 49 -70.92 -3.35 -32.58
CA SER A 49 -70.57 -4.53 -31.77
C SER A 49 -69.37 -4.18 -30.90
N ILE A 50 -69.56 -4.19 -29.57
CA ILE A 50 -68.50 -3.92 -28.60
C ILE A 50 -67.61 -5.17 -28.50
N GLN A 51 -66.86 -5.41 -29.58
CA GLN A 51 -65.72 -6.33 -29.55
C GLN A 51 -64.74 -5.77 -28.51
N PRO A 52 -64.39 -6.54 -27.46
CA PRO A 52 -63.43 -6.07 -26.48
C PRO A 52 -62.09 -5.88 -27.20
N SER A 53 -61.67 -4.62 -27.39
CA SER A 53 -60.41 -4.28 -28.03
C SER A 53 -59.28 -4.98 -27.28
N LEU A 54 -58.74 -6.04 -27.88
CA LEU A 54 -57.64 -6.82 -27.34
C LEU A 54 -56.39 -5.95 -27.33
N ARG A 55 -56.22 -5.19 -26.25
CA ARG A 55 -55.08 -4.31 -26.03
C ARG A 55 -53.81 -5.14 -26.15
N ALA A 56 -53.04 -4.89 -27.20
CA ALA A 56 -51.79 -5.59 -27.47
C ALA A 56 -50.92 -5.62 -26.21
N ALA A 57 -50.41 -6.81 -25.87
CA ALA A 57 -49.72 -7.05 -24.61
C ALA A 57 -48.61 -6.00 -24.40
N ARG A 58 -48.58 -5.39 -23.20
CA ARG A 58 -47.63 -4.33 -22.87
C ARG A 58 -46.20 -4.86 -22.97
N ARG A 59 -45.47 -4.47 -24.03
CA ARG A 59 -44.07 -4.84 -24.24
C ARG A 59 -43.24 -4.54 -22.98
N THR A 60 -42.44 -5.50 -22.55
CA THR A 60 -41.54 -5.36 -21.40
C THR A 60 -40.45 -4.31 -21.69
N LYS A 61 -39.74 -3.85 -20.64
CA LYS A 61 -38.58 -2.96 -20.85
C LYS A 61 -37.53 -3.60 -21.75
N TRP A 62 -37.30 -4.91 -21.59
CA TRP A 62 -36.33 -5.69 -22.37
C TRP A 62 -36.74 -5.83 -23.84
N GLN A 63 -37.99 -6.18 -24.13
CA GLN A 63 -38.49 -6.24 -25.51
C GLN A 63 -38.33 -4.91 -26.25
N LYS A 64 -38.49 -3.77 -25.56
CA LYS A 64 -38.22 -2.45 -26.16
C LYS A 64 -36.74 -2.22 -26.48
N VAL A 65 -35.82 -2.77 -25.70
CA VAL A 65 -34.38 -2.73 -26.00
C VAL A 65 -34.08 -3.62 -27.21
N ASP A 66 -34.63 -4.84 -27.25
CA ASP A 66 -34.48 -5.76 -28.38
C ASP A 66 -35.04 -5.17 -29.70
N ASP A 67 -36.21 -4.53 -29.63
CA ASP A 67 -36.84 -3.81 -30.75
C ASP A 67 -35.93 -2.67 -31.26
N VAL A 68 -35.31 -1.91 -30.35
CA VAL A 68 -34.39 -0.80 -30.68
C VAL A 68 -33.09 -1.32 -31.28
N LEU A 69 -32.48 -2.36 -30.71
CA LEU A 69 -31.25 -2.97 -31.24
C LEU A 69 -31.47 -3.49 -32.67
N LYS A 70 -32.58 -4.20 -32.91
CA LYS A 70 -32.99 -4.66 -34.25
C LYS A 70 -33.24 -3.51 -35.22
N THR A 71 -33.81 -2.40 -34.75
CA THR A 71 -34.01 -1.19 -35.58
C THR A 71 -32.68 -0.58 -36.02
N TYR A 72 -31.61 -0.74 -35.23
CA TYR A 72 -30.24 -0.36 -35.59
C TYR A 72 -29.42 -1.48 -36.25
N GLY A 73 -30.04 -2.61 -36.63
CA GLY A 73 -29.40 -3.71 -37.33
C GLY A 73 -28.62 -4.71 -36.45
N PHE A 74 -28.63 -4.55 -35.12
CA PHE A 74 -27.98 -5.48 -34.19
C PHE A 74 -28.96 -6.60 -33.79
N PRO A 75 -28.65 -7.88 -34.05
CA PRO A 75 -29.58 -8.97 -33.78
C PRO A 75 -29.69 -9.32 -32.28
N ASN A 76 -28.66 -8.99 -31.48
CA ASN A 76 -28.64 -9.12 -30.02
C ASN A 76 -27.73 -8.06 -29.38
N LEU A 77 -27.74 -7.99 -28.04
CA LEU A 77 -26.94 -7.05 -27.26
C LEU A 77 -25.42 -7.33 -27.32
N GLY A 78 -25.01 -8.59 -27.47
CA GLY A 78 -23.59 -8.98 -27.57
C GLY A 78 -22.91 -8.37 -28.79
N ASP A 79 -23.53 -8.47 -29.97
CA ASP A 79 -22.98 -7.89 -31.21
C ASP A 79 -22.94 -6.35 -31.16
N PHE A 80 -23.94 -5.73 -30.50
CA PHE A 80 -23.91 -4.29 -30.23
C PHE A 80 -22.73 -3.92 -29.32
N LEU A 81 -22.49 -4.67 -28.24
CA LEU A 81 -21.37 -4.41 -27.32
C LEU A 81 -20.01 -4.70 -27.97
N ALA A 82 -19.90 -5.73 -28.83
CA ALA A 82 -18.70 -6.03 -29.59
C ALA A 82 -18.36 -4.91 -30.60
N CYS A 83 -19.38 -4.30 -31.21
CA CYS A 83 -19.22 -3.10 -32.04
C CYS A 83 -18.89 -1.85 -31.20
N LEU A 84 -19.55 -1.68 -30.05
CA LEU A 84 -19.37 -0.53 -29.15
C LEU A 84 -17.97 -0.49 -28.53
N PHE A 85 -17.42 -1.65 -28.18
CA PHE A 85 -16.10 -1.81 -27.56
C PHE A 85 -15.08 -2.45 -28.51
N HIS A 86 -15.26 -2.28 -29.82
CA HIS A 86 -14.36 -2.85 -30.83
C HIS A 86 -12.90 -2.42 -30.56
N LEU A 87 -12.04 -3.43 -30.33
CA LEU A 87 -10.61 -3.30 -30.14
C LEU A 87 -9.93 -3.26 -31.53
N ARG A 88 -9.46 -2.08 -31.93
CA ARG A 88 -8.77 -1.87 -33.21
C ARG A 88 -7.48 -2.69 -33.24
N THR A 89 -7.29 -3.54 -34.24
CA THR A 89 -6.02 -4.26 -34.42
C THR A 89 -4.88 -3.31 -34.88
N ARG A 90 -3.63 -3.74 -34.75
CA ARG A 90 -2.47 -2.91 -35.13
C ARG A 90 -2.36 -2.82 -36.65
N GLY A 91 -2.49 -1.60 -37.18
CA GLY A 91 -2.46 -1.32 -38.63
C GLY A 91 -3.84 -1.20 -39.28
N GLU A 92 -4.90 -1.64 -38.61
CA GLU A 92 -6.27 -1.49 -39.08
C GLU A 92 -6.79 -0.04 -38.91
N LYS A 93 -7.64 0.41 -39.83
CA LYS A 93 -8.23 1.75 -39.80
C LYS A 93 -9.28 1.83 -38.70
N ASP A 94 -9.19 2.83 -37.82
CA ASP A 94 -10.21 3.02 -36.78
C ASP A 94 -11.53 3.47 -37.43
N HIS A 95 -12.52 2.57 -37.46
CA HIS A 95 -13.85 2.82 -37.99
C HIS A 95 -14.74 3.65 -37.04
N ARG A 96 -14.29 3.92 -35.81
CA ARG A 96 -15.09 4.62 -34.79
C ARG A 96 -15.05 6.13 -35.01
N THR A 97 -16.23 6.75 -35.08
CA THR A 97 -16.35 8.22 -35.23
C THR A 97 -15.81 8.97 -34.01
N GLN A 98 -15.40 10.24 -34.18
CA GLN A 98 -14.91 11.07 -33.08
C GLN A 98 -15.91 11.14 -31.92
N ARG A 99 -17.21 11.27 -32.23
CA ARG A 99 -18.30 11.27 -31.23
C ARG A 99 -18.41 9.95 -30.47
N HIS A 100 -18.22 8.81 -31.14
CA HIS A 100 -18.15 7.51 -30.49
C HIS A 100 -16.94 7.44 -29.53
N ARG A 101 -15.75 7.84 -30.00
CA ARG A 101 -14.52 7.83 -29.16
C ARG A 101 -14.67 8.71 -27.92
N GLN A 102 -15.28 9.88 -28.06
CA GLN A 102 -15.64 10.76 -26.94
C GLN A 102 -16.65 10.12 -25.97
N ALA A 103 -17.69 9.44 -26.48
CA ALA A 103 -18.70 8.79 -25.64
C ALA A 103 -18.12 7.61 -24.84
N VAL A 104 -17.36 6.72 -25.49
CA VAL A 104 -16.68 5.59 -24.84
C VAL A 104 -15.61 6.10 -23.86
N GLY A 105 -14.84 7.14 -24.23
CA GLY A 105 -13.88 7.79 -23.34
C GLY A 105 -14.53 8.38 -22.09
N ALA A 106 -15.65 9.10 -22.23
CA ALA A 106 -16.39 9.65 -21.09
C ALA A 106 -16.96 8.56 -20.18
N PHE A 107 -17.41 7.44 -20.74
CA PHE A 107 -17.89 6.28 -19.97
C PHE A 107 -16.75 5.61 -19.19
N LEU A 108 -15.61 5.32 -19.83
CA LEU A 108 -14.44 4.71 -19.19
C LEU A 108 -13.81 5.63 -18.13
N GLN A 109 -13.82 6.95 -18.35
CA GLN A 109 -13.40 7.97 -17.37
C GLN A 109 -14.42 8.21 -16.24
N GLY A 110 -15.53 7.44 -16.17
CA GLY A 110 -16.54 7.58 -15.12
C GLY A 110 -17.33 8.90 -15.14
N LYS A 111 -17.28 9.65 -16.26
CA LYS A 111 -17.99 10.92 -16.47
C LYS A 111 -19.46 10.70 -16.91
N CYS A 112 -19.84 9.48 -17.24
CA CYS A 112 -21.23 9.08 -17.45
C CYS A 112 -21.95 8.81 -16.12
N ALA A 113 -23.29 8.98 -16.13
CA ALA A 113 -24.14 8.74 -14.96
C ALA A 113 -24.20 7.27 -14.51
N VAL A 114 -23.87 6.33 -15.42
CA VAL A 114 -23.56 4.93 -15.11
C VAL A 114 -22.07 4.74 -15.37
N LYS A 115 -21.37 4.18 -14.39
CA LYS A 115 -19.92 3.97 -14.39
C LYS A 115 -19.58 2.48 -14.62
N MET A 116 -18.34 2.21 -14.99
CA MET A 116 -17.85 0.83 -15.10
C MET A 116 -17.95 0.08 -13.76
N ALA A 117 -17.71 0.76 -12.63
CA ALA A 117 -17.86 0.19 -11.29
C ALA A 117 -19.28 -0.36 -11.05
N ASP A 118 -20.31 0.42 -11.38
CA ASP A 118 -21.72 0.04 -11.22
C ASP A 118 -22.08 -1.20 -12.06
N LEU A 119 -21.48 -1.34 -13.26
CA LEU A 119 -21.64 -2.53 -14.10
C LEU A 119 -20.92 -3.75 -13.52
N ILE A 120 -19.70 -3.58 -13.01
CA ILE A 120 -18.95 -4.66 -12.34
C ILE A 120 -19.69 -5.13 -11.08
N GLU A 121 -20.21 -4.20 -10.27
CA GLU A 121 -21.01 -4.52 -9.09
C GLU A 121 -22.30 -5.26 -9.48
N SER A 122 -23.03 -4.77 -10.49
CA SER A 122 -24.23 -5.44 -11.03
C SER A 122 -23.93 -6.85 -11.53
N LEU A 123 -22.80 -7.03 -12.21
CA LEU A 123 -22.34 -8.32 -12.72
C LEU A 123 -21.96 -9.27 -11.58
N TYR A 124 -21.26 -8.79 -10.55
CA TYR A 124 -20.84 -9.60 -9.39
C TYR A 124 -22.01 -10.06 -8.51
N HIS A 125 -23.09 -9.27 -8.44
CA HIS A 125 -24.35 -9.62 -7.78
C HIS A 125 -25.26 -10.54 -8.61
N HIS A 126 -25.08 -10.60 -9.93
CA HIS A 126 -25.94 -11.42 -10.79
C HIS A 126 -25.68 -12.92 -10.59
N HIS A 127 -26.70 -13.68 -10.16
CA HIS A 127 -26.59 -15.11 -9.80
C HIS A 127 -25.80 -16.00 -10.80
N LYS A 128 -25.91 -15.77 -12.12
CA LYS A 128 -25.18 -16.57 -13.13
C LYS A 128 -23.71 -16.21 -13.30
N SER A 129 -23.20 -15.15 -12.66
CA SER A 129 -21.77 -14.81 -12.73
C SER A 129 -20.93 -15.62 -11.74
N ARG A 130 -21.57 -16.22 -10.71
CA ARG A 130 -20.96 -17.10 -9.72
C ARG A 130 -21.11 -18.58 -10.16
N PRO A 131 -20.01 -19.27 -10.52
CA PRO A 131 -20.06 -20.72 -10.79
C PRO A 131 -20.43 -21.52 -9.54
N LYS A 132 -20.89 -22.77 -9.73
CA LYS A 132 -21.01 -23.76 -8.64
C LYS A 132 -19.61 -24.20 -8.20
N LYS A 133 -19.41 -24.54 -6.92
CA LYS A 133 -18.12 -25.03 -6.41
C LYS A 133 -17.54 -26.16 -7.28
N ASP A 134 -18.40 -27.10 -7.67
CA ASP A 134 -18.03 -28.34 -8.38
C ASP A 134 -17.90 -28.17 -9.90
N SER A 135 -17.88 -26.93 -10.40
CA SER A 135 -17.75 -26.63 -11.83
C SER A 135 -16.38 -26.07 -12.18
N GLU A 136 -15.84 -26.46 -13.34
CA GLU A 136 -14.50 -26.11 -13.80
C GLU A 136 -14.23 -24.59 -13.80
N ASP A 137 -15.25 -23.79 -14.11
CA ASP A 137 -15.21 -22.32 -14.03
C ASP A 137 -14.87 -21.78 -12.63
N TYR A 138 -15.22 -22.49 -11.56
CA TYR A 138 -14.89 -22.09 -10.19
C TYR A 138 -13.37 -22.16 -9.95
N HIS A 139 -12.75 -23.25 -10.38
CA HIS A 139 -11.29 -23.44 -10.33
C HIS A 139 -10.54 -22.65 -11.41
N SER A 140 -11.25 -22.17 -12.44
CA SER A 140 -10.70 -21.28 -13.48
C SER A 140 -10.52 -19.83 -12.99
N ALA A 141 -11.04 -19.47 -11.81
CA ALA A 141 -10.81 -18.16 -11.20
C ALA A 141 -9.31 -17.91 -10.98
N PHE A 142 -8.82 -16.76 -11.43
CA PHE A 142 -7.39 -16.37 -11.36
C PHE A 142 -6.44 -17.31 -12.15
N SER A 143 -6.93 -18.18 -13.03
CA SER A 143 -6.06 -19.01 -13.87
C SER A 143 -5.23 -18.13 -14.82
N PRO A 144 -3.88 -18.21 -14.80
CA PRO A 144 -3.06 -17.47 -15.75
C PRO A 144 -3.16 -18.09 -17.15
N ASN A 145 -3.26 -19.42 -17.26
CA ASN A 145 -3.04 -20.13 -18.52
C ASN A 145 -4.33 -20.40 -19.30
N LYS A 146 -5.48 -20.62 -18.64
CA LYS A 146 -6.74 -20.93 -19.33
C LYS A 146 -7.24 -19.72 -20.16
N PRO A 147 -7.54 -19.88 -21.47
CA PRO A 147 -7.99 -18.77 -22.29
C PRO A 147 -9.38 -18.28 -21.89
N LEU A 148 -9.56 -16.96 -21.91
CA LEU A 148 -10.75 -16.28 -21.37
C LEU A 148 -12.05 -16.63 -22.09
N THR A 149 -11.95 -17.12 -23.34
CA THR A 149 -13.07 -17.61 -24.16
C THR A 149 -13.66 -18.94 -23.67
N GLU A 150 -12.93 -19.72 -22.87
CA GLU A 150 -13.42 -20.98 -22.29
C GLU A 150 -14.10 -20.80 -20.93
N ILE A 151 -13.91 -19.65 -20.28
CA ILE A 151 -14.45 -19.37 -18.94
C ILE A 151 -15.83 -18.73 -19.09
N GLN A 152 -16.89 -19.51 -18.91
CA GLN A 152 -18.26 -19.09 -19.25
C GLN A 152 -18.86 -18.13 -18.21
N CYS A 153 -18.51 -18.31 -16.94
CA CYS A 153 -18.96 -17.48 -15.84
C CYS A 153 -18.17 -16.17 -15.76
N ALA A 154 -18.87 -15.05 -15.71
CA ALA A 154 -18.24 -13.74 -15.85
C ALA A 154 -17.29 -13.34 -14.69
N ARG A 155 -17.51 -13.83 -13.45
CA ARG A 155 -16.58 -13.54 -12.34
C ARG A 155 -15.22 -14.22 -12.51
N PRO A 156 -15.10 -15.56 -12.66
CA PRO A 156 -13.80 -16.19 -12.88
C PRO A 156 -13.12 -15.70 -14.16
N CYS A 157 -13.87 -15.39 -15.22
CA CYS A 157 -13.32 -14.80 -16.45
C CYS A 157 -12.66 -13.44 -16.17
N LEU A 158 -13.32 -12.53 -15.43
CA LEU A 158 -12.72 -11.26 -15.00
C LEU A 158 -11.54 -11.46 -14.04
N SER A 159 -11.59 -12.43 -13.13
CA SER A 159 -10.48 -12.74 -12.21
C SER A 159 -9.24 -13.26 -12.95
N ALA A 160 -9.43 -14.14 -13.95
CA ALA A 160 -8.35 -14.62 -14.82
C ALA A 160 -7.78 -13.49 -15.69
N TRP A 161 -8.64 -12.64 -16.27
CA TRP A 161 -8.23 -11.46 -17.04
C TRP A 161 -7.40 -10.47 -16.20
N ALA A 162 -7.85 -10.16 -14.97
CA ALA A 162 -7.11 -9.31 -14.04
C ALA A 162 -5.76 -9.92 -13.66
N THR A 163 -5.71 -11.24 -13.41
CA THR A 163 -4.47 -11.96 -13.11
C THR A 163 -3.48 -11.89 -14.26
N ARG A 164 -3.94 -12.09 -15.50
CA ARG A 164 -3.13 -11.92 -16.72
C ARG A 164 -2.60 -10.49 -16.86
N LEU A 165 -3.45 -9.48 -16.67
CA LEU A 165 -3.06 -8.08 -16.80
C LEU A 165 -1.98 -7.69 -15.78
N VAL A 166 -2.18 -8.04 -14.50
CA VAL A 166 -1.23 -7.76 -13.42
C VAL A 166 0.06 -8.59 -13.58
N GLY A 167 -0.06 -9.88 -13.90
CA GLY A 167 1.07 -10.79 -14.12
C GLY A 167 1.96 -10.32 -15.27
N ASN A 168 1.37 -9.95 -16.41
CA ASN A 168 2.11 -9.43 -17.56
C ASN A 168 2.77 -8.08 -17.24
N HIS A 169 2.11 -7.20 -16.48
CA HIS A 169 2.73 -5.94 -16.04
C HIS A 169 3.92 -6.17 -15.09
N ALA A 170 3.78 -7.08 -14.12
CA ALA A 170 4.85 -7.43 -13.19
C ALA A 170 6.04 -8.08 -13.92
N TYR A 171 5.78 -9.06 -14.79
CA TYR A 171 6.79 -9.69 -15.64
C TYR A 171 7.50 -8.67 -16.54
N PHE A 172 6.76 -7.74 -17.16
CA PHE A 172 7.35 -6.67 -17.96
C PHE A 172 8.24 -5.73 -17.13
N ARG A 173 7.77 -5.26 -15.96
CA ARG A 173 8.56 -4.41 -15.07
C ARG A 173 9.86 -5.10 -14.65
N VAL A 174 9.79 -6.35 -14.17
CA VAL A 174 10.95 -7.17 -13.81
C VAL A 174 11.87 -7.40 -15.02
N GLY A 175 11.31 -7.62 -16.21
CA GLY A 175 12.05 -7.75 -17.46
C GLY A 175 12.80 -6.47 -17.85
N LYS A 176 12.17 -5.29 -17.75
CA LYS A 176 12.77 -3.97 -18.00
C LYS A 176 13.94 -3.72 -17.05
N LEU A 177 13.75 -4.00 -15.76
CA LEU A 177 14.79 -3.92 -14.71
C LEU A 177 15.97 -4.87 -14.96
N ALA A 178 15.69 -6.11 -15.42
CA ALA A 178 16.71 -7.11 -15.70
C ALA A 178 17.48 -6.89 -17.02
N ARG A 179 16.93 -6.15 -17.99
CA ARG A 179 17.48 -6.06 -19.36
C ARG A 179 18.70 -5.14 -19.55
N LYS A 180 18.92 -4.14 -18.69
CA LYS A 180 19.84 -3.00 -19.00
C LYS A 180 21.14 -2.99 -18.18
N ASN A 181 22.14 -3.76 -18.60
CA ASN A 181 23.57 -3.41 -18.45
C ASN A 181 24.44 -4.26 -19.39
N ARG A 182 24.60 -3.82 -20.64
CA ARG A 182 25.49 -4.46 -21.63
C ARG A 182 26.95 -4.00 -21.48
N VAL A 183 27.53 -4.16 -20.28
CA VAL A 183 28.98 -3.99 -20.09
C VAL A 183 29.65 -5.31 -20.47
N GLY A 184 30.43 -5.34 -21.56
CA GLY A 184 31.18 -6.54 -21.99
C GLY A 184 30.41 -7.58 -22.81
N GLY A 185 29.32 -7.20 -23.49
CA GLY A 185 28.67 -8.01 -24.54
C GLY A 185 27.88 -9.26 -24.11
N SER A 186 28.21 -9.88 -22.98
CA SER A 186 27.56 -11.11 -22.50
C SER A 186 26.14 -10.86 -21.98
N ARG A 187 25.12 -11.44 -22.64
CA ARG A 187 23.71 -11.34 -22.23
C ARG A 187 23.34 -12.28 -21.07
N ARG A 188 24.07 -12.22 -19.93
CA ARG A 188 23.65 -12.96 -18.72
C ARG A 188 22.54 -12.20 -17.98
N ARG A 189 21.30 -12.71 -18.07
CA ARG A 189 20.23 -12.38 -17.13
C ARG A 189 20.68 -12.78 -15.73
N HIS A 190 21.05 -11.81 -14.90
CA HIS A 190 21.42 -12.04 -13.50
C HIS A 190 20.58 -11.12 -12.63
N LEU A 191 19.47 -11.67 -12.10
CA LEU A 191 18.76 -11.12 -10.95
C LEU A 191 19.64 -11.28 -9.71
N ARG A 192 20.67 -10.44 -9.58
CA ARG A 192 21.45 -10.33 -8.35
C ARG A 192 20.59 -9.66 -7.29
N ALA A 193 19.87 -10.47 -6.52
CA ALA A 193 19.31 -10.12 -5.22
C ALA A 193 20.42 -9.93 -4.16
N THR A 194 21.45 -9.15 -4.51
CA THR A 194 22.50 -8.70 -3.60
C THR A 194 22.06 -7.41 -2.93
N THR A 195 22.41 -7.21 -1.67
CA THR A 195 22.10 -5.99 -0.88
C THR A 195 22.56 -4.69 -1.56
N ASN A 196 23.55 -4.75 -2.45
CA ASN A 196 23.90 -3.69 -3.41
C ASN A 196 22.98 -3.74 -4.65
N GLY A 197 21.67 -3.68 -4.44
CA GLY A 197 20.69 -3.51 -5.53
C GLY A 197 20.91 -2.18 -6.25
N ARG A 198 20.51 -2.09 -7.52
CA ARG A 198 20.58 -0.82 -8.28
C ARG A 198 19.84 0.28 -7.49
N PRO A 199 20.35 1.52 -7.40
CA PRO A 199 19.66 2.61 -6.71
C PRO A 199 18.24 2.76 -7.26
N GLU A 200 18.09 2.89 -8.59
CA GLU A 200 16.81 2.92 -9.32
C GLU A 200 15.78 1.85 -8.90
N LEU A 201 16.24 0.60 -8.66
CA LEU A 201 15.37 -0.52 -8.27
C LEU A 201 15.09 -0.51 -6.78
N LYS A 202 16.08 -0.15 -5.95
CA LYS A 202 15.88 0.00 -4.52
C LYS A 202 14.88 1.14 -4.25
N GLU A 203 15.05 2.26 -4.94
CA GLU A 203 14.19 3.44 -4.92
C GLU A 203 12.78 3.07 -5.36
N THR A 204 12.57 2.59 -6.59
CA THR A 204 11.22 2.18 -7.05
C THR A 204 10.59 1.03 -6.25
N LEU A 205 11.36 0.15 -5.61
CA LEU A 205 10.81 -0.83 -4.66
C LEU A 205 10.35 -0.13 -3.37
N LEU A 206 11.18 0.73 -2.80
CA LEU A 206 10.85 1.50 -1.60
C LEU A 206 9.70 2.48 -1.86
N ASP A 207 9.58 3.11 -3.02
CA ASP A 207 8.45 4.00 -3.37
C ASP A 207 7.11 3.27 -3.42
N ASN A 208 7.12 1.94 -3.65
CA ASN A 208 5.92 1.09 -3.59
C ASN A 208 5.66 0.51 -2.19
N TRP A 209 6.64 0.54 -1.28
CA TRP A 209 6.59 -0.09 0.05
C TRP A 209 6.61 0.92 1.21
N LEU A 210 7.03 2.17 0.97
CA LEU A 210 7.17 3.24 1.94
C LEU A 210 6.26 4.42 1.59
N PHE A 211 5.41 4.80 2.54
CA PHE A 211 4.48 5.91 2.40
C PHE A 211 4.97 7.11 3.20
N ASN A 212 5.06 8.27 2.56
CA ASN A 212 5.38 9.54 3.23
C ASN A 212 4.11 10.34 3.50
N LEU A 213 3.46 10.05 4.62
CA LEU A 213 2.18 10.67 5.02
C LEU A 213 2.27 12.17 5.33
N ARG A 214 3.48 12.75 5.37
CA ARG A 214 3.73 14.16 5.74
C ARG A 214 4.27 15.01 4.59
N GLY A 215 4.79 14.39 3.53
CA GLY A 215 5.59 15.07 2.49
C GLY A 215 6.96 15.54 2.99
N GLU A 216 7.41 15.10 4.16
CA GLU A 216 8.66 15.54 4.81
C GLU A 216 9.79 14.54 4.52
N ALA A 217 10.93 15.00 4.01
CA ALA A 217 12.04 14.12 3.68
C ALA A 217 12.53 13.32 4.91
N GLY A 218 12.56 11.99 4.79
CA GLY A 218 12.92 11.07 5.86
C GLY A 218 11.76 10.52 6.69
N ASN A 219 10.55 11.12 6.63
CA ASN A 219 9.37 10.65 7.37
C ASN A 219 8.56 9.61 6.57
N PHE A 220 9.23 8.51 6.23
CA PHE A 220 8.67 7.35 5.54
C PHE A 220 8.24 6.25 6.52
N ILE A 221 7.12 5.57 6.22
CA ILE A 221 6.58 4.46 7.02
C ILE A 221 6.26 3.28 6.08
N GLU A 222 6.56 2.05 6.49
CA GLU A 222 6.25 0.83 5.74
C GLU A 222 4.73 0.66 5.55
N GLY A 223 4.28 0.29 4.34
CA GLY A 223 2.87 0.36 3.94
C GLY A 223 1.96 -0.65 4.66
N ASP A 224 2.50 -1.81 5.00
CA ASP A 224 1.86 -2.81 5.85
C ASP A 224 1.74 -2.31 7.31
N LEU A 225 2.80 -1.71 7.86
CA LEU A 225 2.78 -1.09 9.19
C LEU A 225 1.78 0.10 9.27
N MET A 226 1.66 0.88 8.19
CA MET A 226 0.62 1.90 8.04
C MET A 226 -0.78 1.27 8.01
N GLN A 227 -0.96 0.17 7.27
CA GLN A 227 -2.23 -0.54 7.20
C GLN A 227 -2.63 -1.15 8.55
N GLU A 228 -1.71 -1.79 9.27
CA GLU A 228 -1.93 -2.29 10.64
C GLU A 228 -2.34 -1.15 11.58
N TRP A 229 -1.62 -0.03 11.55
CA TRP A 229 -1.92 1.13 12.39
C TRP A 229 -3.32 1.71 12.12
N ASN A 230 -3.71 1.82 10.84
CA ASN A 230 -5.03 2.28 10.43
C ASN A 230 -6.13 1.29 10.84
N ASN A 231 -5.95 -0.01 10.59
CA ASN A 231 -6.90 -1.06 10.97
C ASN A 231 -7.15 -1.05 12.49
N ARG A 232 -6.06 -1.08 13.27
CA ARG A 232 -6.12 -1.03 14.73
C ARG A 232 -6.86 0.20 15.25
N TRP A 233 -6.71 1.36 14.62
CA TRP A 233 -7.44 2.57 15.02
C TRP A 233 -8.93 2.51 14.65
N LEU A 234 -9.28 1.86 13.53
CA LEU A 234 -10.67 1.63 13.14
C LEU A 234 -11.37 0.64 14.10
N GLU A 235 -10.70 -0.45 14.50
CA GLU A 235 -11.14 -1.37 15.55
C GLU A 235 -11.40 -0.63 16.89
N ASP A 236 -10.41 0.17 17.32
CA ASP A 236 -10.42 0.95 18.56
C ASP A 236 -11.56 1.99 18.59
N ILE A 237 -12.15 2.36 17.44
CA ILE A 237 -13.33 3.25 17.34
C ILE A 237 -14.64 2.48 17.12
N ALA A 238 -14.65 1.41 16.32
CA ALA A 238 -15.83 0.54 16.17
C ALA A 238 -16.31 0.04 17.54
N GLY A 239 -15.38 -0.51 18.35
CA GLY A 239 -15.66 -0.98 19.70
C GLY A 239 -16.12 0.11 20.68
N ARG A 240 -15.71 1.38 20.50
CA ARG A 240 -16.14 2.50 21.36
C ARG A 240 -17.51 3.07 20.97
N CYS A 241 -17.88 2.98 19.70
CA CYS A 241 -19.18 3.44 19.20
C CYS A 241 -20.25 2.35 19.26
N GLY A 242 -19.89 1.10 19.57
CA GLY A 242 -20.80 -0.04 19.58
C GLY A 242 -21.24 -0.48 18.18
N GLY A 243 -20.42 -0.21 17.16
CA GLY A 243 -20.66 -0.61 15.77
C GLY A 243 -19.81 -1.82 15.37
N GLU A 244 -20.31 -2.61 14.43
CA GLU A 244 -19.52 -3.66 13.78
C GLU A 244 -18.46 -3.04 12.84
N PHE A 245 -17.27 -3.63 12.80
CA PHE A 245 -16.16 -3.14 11.98
C PHE A 245 -16.49 -3.10 10.47
N ASP A 246 -17.31 -4.04 10.00
CA ASP A 246 -17.74 -4.18 8.62
C ASP A 246 -18.91 -3.26 8.20
N ASP A 247 -19.45 -2.46 9.13
CA ASP A 247 -20.58 -1.57 8.86
C ASP A 247 -20.29 -0.60 7.70
N GLN A 248 -21.35 -0.30 6.93
CA GLN A 248 -21.28 0.54 5.75
C GLN A 248 -20.73 1.94 6.06
N PHE A 249 -21.01 2.52 7.24
CA PHE A 249 -20.46 3.82 7.63
C PHE A 249 -18.94 3.73 7.83
N TYR A 250 -18.46 2.72 8.54
CA TYR A 250 -17.02 2.50 8.73
C TYR A 250 -16.32 2.26 7.40
N ARG A 251 -16.81 1.34 6.58
CA ARG A 251 -16.16 0.94 5.33
C ARG A 251 -16.23 2.00 4.21
N LYS A 252 -17.30 2.81 4.14
CA LYS A 252 -17.46 3.83 3.07
C LYS A 252 -17.16 5.26 3.51
N THR A 253 -17.10 5.57 4.80
CA THR A 253 -16.90 6.94 5.31
C THR A 253 -15.70 7.08 6.23
N VAL A 254 -15.54 6.19 7.23
CA VAL A 254 -14.44 6.33 8.20
C VAL A 254 -13.11 5.84 7.62
N ALA A 255 -13.04 4.62 7.11
CA ALA A 255 -11.79 3.99 6.66
C ALA A 255 -11.07 4.77 5.53
N PRO A 256 -11.74 5.30 4.48
CA PRO A 256 -11.06 6.11 3.46
C PRO A 256 -10.48 7.44 3.98
N ASN A 257 -10.94 7.90 5.16
CA ASN A 257 -10.58 9.19 5.75
C ASN A 257 -9.80 9.02 7.08
N VAL A 258 -9.38 7.80 7.42
CA VAL A 258 -8.73 7.44 8.70
C VAL A 258 -7.60 8.40 9.07
N LEU A 259 -6.72 8.71 8.12
CA LEU A 259 -5.60 9.64 8.27
C LEU A 259 -6.05 11.10 8.53
N HIS A 260 -7.15 11.54 7.93
CA HIS A 260 -7.70 12.87 8.16
C HIS A 260 -8.33 12.99 9.55
N PHE A 261 -9.01 11.95 10.04
CA PHE A 261 -9.52 11.91 11.42
C PHE A 261 -8.39 11.83 12.45
N LEU A 262 -7.36 11.03 12.19
CA LEU A 262 -6.15 10.96 13.02
C LEU A 262 -5.45 12.34 13.11
N LYS A 263 -5.24 13.02 11.98
CA LYS A 263 -4.69 14.38 11.97
C LYS A 263 -5.59 15.37 12.70
N MET A 264 -6.90 15.39 12.40
CA MET A 264 -7.85 16.27 13.07
C MET A 264 -7.87 16.06 14.59
N LYS A 265 -7.64 14.83 15.08
CA LYS A 265 -7.48 14.55 16.50
C LYS A 265 -6.21 15.20 17.08
N GLU A 266 -5.06 15.11 16.39
CA GLU A 266 -3.82 15.78 16.82
C GLU A 266 -3.95 17.32 16.74
N ASP A 267 -4.63 17.85 15.73
CA ASP A 267 -4.93 19.28 15.58
C ASP A 267 -5.85 19.77 16.72
N ILE A 268 -6.87 18.99 17.11
CA ILE A 268 -7.76 19.29 18.26
C ILE A 268 -7.01 19.19 19.59
N GLU A 269 -6.21 18.15 19.83
CA GLU A 269 -5.38 18.06 21.04
C GLU A 269 -4.42 19.26 21.15
N THR A 270 -3.85 19.70 20.03
CA THR A 270 -2.99 20.89 19.96
C THR A 270 -3.78 22.18 20.24
N ALA A 271 -4.97 22.34 19.67
CA ALA A 271 -5.79 23.56 19.81
C ALA A 271 -6.34 23.78 21.23
N PHE A 272 -6.39 22.74 22.07
CA PHE A 272 -6.77 22.81 23.49
C PHE A 272 -5.58 22.77 24.47
N ASP A 273 -4.34 22.99 23.98
CA ASP A 273 -3.09 22.86 24.76
C ASP A 273 -2.93 21.49 25.46
N LEU A 274 -3.62 20.45 24.98
CA LEU A 274 -3.57 19.10 25.53
C LEU A 274 -2.27 18.42 25.11
N LYS A 275 -1.20 18.71 25.85
CA LYS A 275 0.11 18.07 25.70
C LYS A 275 -0.06 16.56 25.57
N ARG A 276 0.24 16.05 24.37
CA ARG A 276 0.13 14.62 23.97
C ARG A 276 0.57 13.73 25.12
N ARG A 277 -0.39 13.07 25.79
CA ARG A 277 -0.12 12.25 26.97
C ARG A 277 0.81 11.11 26.56
N GLY A 278 2.07 11.20 26.98
CA GLY A 278 3.09 10.25 26.55
C GLY A 278 2.70 8.82 26.90
N LYS A 279 2.89 7.89 25.96
CA LYS A 279 2.80 6.43 26.21
C LYS A 279 3.90 5.92 27.15
N ALA A 280 4.77 6.80 27.63
CA ALA A 280 5.54 6.58 28.85
C ALA A 280 4.57 6.55 30.05
N HIS A 281 3.96 5.38 30.26
CA HIS A 281 3.52 5.00 31.60
C HIS A 281 4.74 5.17 32.52
N THR A 282 4.68 6.08 33.47
CA THR A 282 5.56 5.99 34.64
C THR A 282 5.31 4.62 35.24
N SER A 283 6.33 3.75 35.20
CA SER A 283 6.22 2.39 35.72
C SER A 283 5.59 2.44 37.11
N PRO A 284 4.59 1.58 37.41
CA PRO A 284 3.90 1.61 38.70
C PRO A 284 4.95 1.61 39.81
N HIS A 285 4.80 2.51 40.79
CA HIS A 285 5.91 2.84 41.67
C HIS A 285 6.15 1.72 42.67
N LEU A 286 7.02 0.78 42.28
CA LEU A 286 7.37 -0.49 42.94
C LEU A 286 7.86 -0.39 44.41
N ARG A 287 7.75 0.76 45.07
CA ARG A 287 8.16 0.96 46.47
C ARG A 287 7.30 0.15 47.42
N ASN A 288 5.99 0.06 47.21
CA ASN A 288 5.10 -0.67 48.12
C ASN A 288 5.38 -2.18 48.01
N GLU A 289 5.51 -2.66 46.79
CA GLU A 289 5.85 -4.03 46.42
C GLU A 289 7.26 -4.41 46.93
N THR A 290 8.24 -3.52 46.80
CA THR A 290 9.59 -3.71 47.37
C THR A 290 9.56 -3.69 48.89
N GLN A 291 8.75 -2.82 49.53
CA GLN A 291 8.59 -2.81 50.99
C GLN A 291 7.94 -4.09 51.51
N ILE A 292 6.89 -4.59 50.84
CA ILE A 292 6.26 -5.87 51.17
C ILE A 292 7.26 -7.02 51.02
N LEU A 293 8.02 -7.06 49.93
CA LEU A 293 9.05 -8.09 49.71
C LEU A 293 10.17 -8.03 50.77
N LEU A 294 10.59 -6.82 51.17
CA LEU A 294 11.59 -6.65 52.24
C LEU A 294 11.05 -7.06 53.61
N CYS A 295 9.78 -6.78 53.94
CA CYS A 295 9.14 -7.27 55.16
C CYS A 295 9.10 -8.80 55.16
N VAL A 296 8.68 -9.43 54.05
CA VAL A 296 8.69 -10.90 53.92
C VAL A 296 10.12 -11.47 54.05
N TYR A 297 11.14 -10.80 53.53
CA TYR A 297 12.54 -11.22 53.68
C TYR A 297 13.09 -11.05 55.12
N GLU A 298 12.55 -10.09 55.89
CA GLU A 298 12.86 -9.89 57.31
C GLU A 298 12.11 -10.91 58.20
N ASP A 299 10.81 -11.07 58.00
CA ASP A 299 9.92 -12.02 58.71
C ASP A 299 10.36 -13.48 58.53
N GLU A 300 10.69 -13.88 57.28
CA GLU A 300 11.24 -15.21 57.00
C GLU A 300 12.74 -15.33 57.35
N GLU A 301 13.40 -14.25 57.77
CA GLU A 301 14.85 -14.18 57.96
C GLU A 301 15.65 -14.73 56.75
N LEU A 302 15.23 -14.41 55.52
CA LEU A 302 15.91 -14.87 54.29
C LEU A 302 17.31 -14.29 54.12
N HIS A 303 17.63 -13.21 54.85
CA HIS A 303 18.97 -12.62 54.92
C HIS A 303 19.85 -13.17 56.06
N SER A 304 19.29 -13.95 56.99
CA SER A 304 20.04 -14.53 58.11
C SER A 304 20.52 -15.94 57.79
N PHE A 305 21.81 -16.22 58.02
CA PHE A 305 22.35 -17.57 57.88
C PHE A 305 21.80 -18.49 58.99
N ARG A 306 20.75 -19.24 58.68
CA ARG A 306 20.22 -20.31 59.54
C ARG A 306 20.79 -21.67 59.11
N SER A 307 21.64 -22.24 59.99
CA SER A 307 22.19 -23.59 59.80
C SER A 307 21.06 -24.62 59.59
N GLY A 308 21.14 -25.39 58.51
CA GLY A 308 20.12 -26.37 58.12
C GLY A 308 19.17 -25.93 56.99
N ARG A 309 19.09 -24.64 56.63
CA ARG A 309 18.38 -24.21 55.41
C ARG A 309 19.22 -24.50 54.15
N SER A 310 18.99 -25.66 53.52
CA SER A 310 19.46 -25.90 52.14
C SER A 310 18.43 -25.40 51.12
N MET A 311 18.83 -24.48 50.24
CA MET A 311 17.98 -23.79 49.25
C MET A 311 17.39 -24.67 48.12
N GLY A 312 17.37 -25.99 48.26
CA GLY A 312 17.14 -26.96 47.16
C GLY A 312 18.31 -27.00 46.17
N HIS A 313 18.80 -25.82 45.77
CA HIS A 313 20.02 -25.58 45.00
C HIS A 313 21.32 -25.79 45.81
N ALA A 314 21.35 -26.81 46.67
CA ALA A 314 22.59 -27.42 47.11
C ALA A 314 23.19 -28.18 45.92
N ALA A 315 23.74 -27.44 44.96
CA ALA A 315 24.47 -28.02 43.84
C ALA A 315 25.59 -28.88 44.42
N VAL A 316 25.46 -30.21 44.25
CA VAL A 316 26.48 -31.20 44.62
C VAL A 316 27.63 -31.05 43.62
N THR A 317 28.33 -29.93 43.73
CA THR A 317 29.50 -29.63 42.92
C THR A 317 30.55 -30.64 43.31
N GLY A 318 31.00 -31.44 42.34
CA GLY A 318 32.13 -32.36 42.53
C GLY A 318 33.36 -31.65 43.09
N LEU A 319 33.45 -30.33 42.92
CA LEU A 319 34.42 -29.44 43.57
C LEU A 319 34.47 -29.60 45.11
N THR A 320 33.35 -29.66 45.82
CA THR A 320 33.37 -29.78 47.30
C THR A 320 33.81 -31.16 47.79
N ALA A 321 33.42 -32.22 47.08
CA ALA A 321 33.94 -33.57 47.30
C ALA A 321 35.44 -33.65 46.97
N ALA A 322 35.84 -33.19 45.78
CA ALA A 322 37.23 -33.19 45.32
C ALA A 322 38.14 -32.32 46.18
N ILE A 323 37.68 -31.19 46.74
CA ILE A 323 38.44 -30.41 47.72
C ILE A 323 38.60 -31.19 49.03
N SER A 324 37.55 -31.90 49.49
CA SER A 324 37.63 -32.74 50.69
C SER A 324 38.62 -33.90 50.50
N ASP A 325 38.58 -34.59 49.37
CA ASP A 325 39.45 -35.73 49.07
C ASP A 325 40.88 -35.29 48.75
N TRP A 326 41.06 -34.21 47.97
CA TRP A 326 42.38 -33.59 47.77
C TRP A 326 42.99 -33.11 49.09
N MET A 327 42.20 -32.57 50.02
CA MET A 327 42.69 -32.26 51.37
C MET A 327 43.11 -33.53 52.12
N LYS A 328 42.32 -34.62 52.11
CA LYS A 328 42.71 -35.88 52.77
C LYS A 328 44.04 -36.42 52.23
N GLU A 329 44.27 -36.35 50.93
CA GLU A 329 45.50 -36.85 50.30
C GLU A 329 46.70 -35.89 50.43
N ASN A 330 46.50 -34.57 50.34
CA ASN A 330 47.59 -33.58 50.23
C ASN A 330 47.77 -32.64 51.43
N TRP A 331 47.01 -32.77 52.52
CA TRP A 331 47.20 -31.93 53.72
C TRP A 331 48.64 -31.95 54.25
N MET A 332 49.24 -33.14 54.33
CA MET A 332 50.62 -33.33 54.81
C MET A 332 51.67 -32.71 53.88
N SER A 333 51.49 -32.80 52.56
CA SER A 333 52.42 -32.23 51.58
C SER A 333 52.31 -30.71 51.52
N PHE A 334 51.09 -30.17 51.62
CA PHE A 334 50.81 -28.74 51.68
C PHE A 334 51.42 -28.07 52.92
N PHE A 335 51.20 -28.63 54.12
CA PHE A 335 51.82 -28.10 55.35
C PHE A 335 53.35 -28.15 55.30
N SER A 336 53.92 -29.24 54.80
CA SER A 336 55.37 -29.39 54.61
C SER A 336 55.94 -28.32 53.66
N ALA A 337 55.22 -27.98 52.59
CA ALA A 337 55.62 -26.92 51.66
C ALA A 337 55.52 -25.51 52.28
N ALA A 338 54.41 -25.22 52.99
CA ALA A 338 54.20 -23.94 53.66
C ALA A 338 55.26 -23.66 54.75
N GLN A 339 55.57 -24.67 55.58
CA GLN A 339 56.60 -24.57 56.62
C GLN A 339 58.00 -24.31 56.03
N LYS A 340 58.28 -24.88 54.85
CA LYS A 340 59.53 -24.72 54.09
C LYS A 340 59.65 -23.37 53.36
N LEU A 341 58.54 -22.67 53.12
CA LEU A 341 58.55 -21.24 52.74
C LEU A 341 58.82 -20.34 53.94
N ASN A 342 58.15 -20.58 55.07
CA ASN A 342 58.25 -19.72 56.25
C ASN A 342 59.69 -19.68 56.80
N SER A 343 60.39 -20.83 56.81
CA SER A 343 61.81 -20.91 57.17
C SER A 343 62.76 -20.17 56.22
N ARG A 344 62.34 -19.87 54.97
CA ARG A 344 63.13 -19.04 54.04
C ARG A 344 62.98 -17.53 54.29
N MET A 345 61.86 -17.09 54.85
CA MET A 345 61.63 -15.66 55.14
C MET A 345 62.30 -15.16 56.43
N SER A 346 62.82 -16.07 57.27
CA SER A 346 63.48 -15.74 58.55
C SER A 346 64.99 -15.46 58.43
N SER A 347 65.55 -15.36 57.22
CA SER A 347 66.98 -15.10 57.00
C SER A 347 67.23 -13.63 56.62
N PRO A 348 67.74 -12.78 57.53
CA PRO A 348 68.02 -11.38 57.21
C PRO A 348 69.27 -11.28 56.31
N ASN A 349 69.18 -10.47 55.24
CA ASN A 349 70.32 -10.05 54.45
C ASN A 349 70.19 -8.55 54.09
N PRO A 350 71.31 -7.81 53.93
CA PRO A 350 71.32 -6.36 54.06
C PRO A 350 70.94 -5.58 52.80
N CYS A 351 70.53 -4.34 53.00
CA CYS A 351 70.22 -3.35 51.96
C CYS A 351 71.49 -2.69 51.41
N PRO A 352 71.48 -2.32 50.11
CA PRO A 352 72.24 -1.15 49.64
C PRO A 352 71.41 -0.19 48.77
N ASP A 353 71.31 1.05 49.26
CA ASP A 353 71.28 2.37 48.62
C ASP A 353 70.69 2.68 47.22
N SER A 354 70.14 3.90 47.18
CA SER A 354 69.68 4.73 46.04
C SER A 354 70.84 5.20 45.11
N PRO A 355 70.60 5.65 43.84
CA PRO A 355 69.95 6.97 43.60
C PRO A 355 69.18 7.26 42.27
N GLN A 356 68.12 8.08 42.43
CA GLN A 356 67.68 9.26 41.64
C GLN A 356 67.40 9.25 40.10
N THR A 357 66.41 10.09 39.73
CA THR A 357 66.12 10.73 38.41
C THR A 357 65.66 9.82 37.24
N THR A 358 64.82 10.26 36.27
CA THR A 358 64.30 11.61 35.91
C THR A 358 62.81 11.58 35.45
N ARG A 359 62.19 12.76 35.31
CA ARG A 359 60.87 13.06 34.66
C ARG A 359 61.13 13.80 33.31
N PRO A 360 60.15 14.25 32.46
CA PRO A 360 58.66 14.19 32.48
C PRO A 360 58.08 13.62 31.14
N SER A 361 56.89 13.90 30.54
CA SER A 361 55.68 14.69 30.83
C SER A 361 54.44 14.23 30.01
N SER A 362 53.21 14.55 30.48
CA SER A 362 51.98 14.77 29.67
C SER A 362 51.33 13.52 28.97
N ARG A 363 50.06 13.50 28.49
CA ARG A 363 48.88 14.39 28.63
C ARG A 363 47.57 13.65 28.23
N ARG A 364 46.44 13.92 28.93
CA ARG A 364 45.02 13.59 28.57
C ARG A 364 44.65 12.09 28.38
N SER A 365 43.38 11.66 28.24
CA SER A 365 42.08 11.98 28.90
C SER A 365 40.87 11.62 27.99
N ALA A 366 40.29 10.42 28.17
CA ALA A 366 38.93 9.97 27.81
C ALA A 366 38.75 8.57 28.45
N ARG A 367 37.65 8.08 29.02
CA ARG A 367 36.17 8.27 28.88
C ARG A 367 35.48 7.51 27.74
N SER A 368 35.23 6.22 28.00
CA SER A 368 33.98 5.49 27.70
C SER A 368 33.70 4.55 28.89
N THR A 369 32.50 4.15 29.32
CA THR A 369 31.13 4.04 28.73
C THR A 369 30.96 2.94 27.69
N ALA A 370 30.85 1.70 28.18
CA ALA A 370 30.22 0.58 27.48
C ALA A 370 29.25 -0.12 28.44
N SER A 371 27.98 -0.20 28.08
CA SER A 371 26.95 -0.93 28.84
C SER A 371 25.95 -1.54 27.87
N LYS A 372 25.76 -2.86 27.90
CA LYS A 372 24.71 -3.54 27.14
C LYS A 372 24.46 -4.96 27.65
N ALA A 373 23.20 -5.18 28.03
CA ALA A 373 22.42 -6.42 27.87
C ALA A 373 22.91 -7.73 28.54
N ALA A 374 22.04 -8.72 28.81
CA ALA A 374 20.60 -8.80 28.62
C ALA A 374 19.92 -9.48 29.82
N SER A 375 18.61 -9.27 29.98
CA SER A 375 17.76 -10.11 30.83
C SER A 375 16.45 -10.40 30.10
N LEU A 376 16.23 -11.67 29.77
CA LEU A 376 14.95 -12.20 29.31
C LEU A 376 14.35 -13.01 30.46
N ALA A 377 13.07 -12.77 30.74
CA ALA A 377 12.24 -13.67 31.51
C ALA A 377 10.91 -13.78 30.75
N ALA A 378 10.50 -15.00 30.44
CA ALA A 378 9.13 -15.26 30.01
C ALA A 378 8.24 -15.38 31.27
N ASP A 379 6.99 -15.00 31.14
CA ASP A 379 5.96 -15.27 32.15
C ASP A 379 4.90 -16.18 31.51
N SER A 380 4.29 -17.05 32.31
CA SER A 380 3.42 -18.14 31.83
C SER A 380 2.02 -17.97 32.40
N VAL A 381 1.01 -17.96 31.51
CA VAL A 381 -0.41 -17.87 31.89
C VAL A 381 -1.11 -19.15 31.45
N GLU A 382 -1.89 -19.73 32.36
CA GLU A 382 -2.46 -21.07 32.21
C GLU A 382 -3.82 -21.09 31.50
N GLY A 383 -4.05 -22.17 30.74
CA GLY A 383 -5.24 -23.02 30.82
C GLY A 383 -6.62 -22.37 30.79
N TRP A 384 -7.21 -22.31 29.59
CA TRP A 384 -8.66 -22.39 29.39
C TRP A 384 -8.94 -23.45 28.34
N ASP A 385 -9.65 -24.51 28.72
CA ASP A 385 -10.02 -25.63 27.85
C ASP A 385 -11.33 -25.33 27.11
N ASP A 386 -11.35 -25.47 25.78
CA ASP A 386 -12.56 -25.51 24.95
C ASP A 386 -12.29 -26.40 23.71
N GLU A 387 -12.44 -27.73 23.87
CA GLU A 387 -12.45 -28.68 22.75
C GLU A 387 -13.84 -28.80 22.13
N ASP A 388 -14.05 -28.30 20.90
CA ASP A 388 -14.81 -28.97 19.81
C ASP A 388 -14.89 -28.08 18.54
N HIS A 389 -13.83 -28.06 17.72
CA HIS A 389 -13.90 -27.63 16.32
C HIS A 389 -13.08 -28.60 15.44
N SER A 390 -13.68 -29.06 14.35
CA SER A 390 -13.12 -30.11 13.49
C SER A 390 -12.04 -29.61 12.52
N ASP A 391 -10.86 -30.25 12.54
CA ASP A 391 -9.78 -30.02 11.57
C ASP A 391 -10.16 -30.43 10.13
N GLU A 392 -10.80 -29.56 9.36
CA GLU A 392 -10.72 -29.62 7.90
C GLU A 392 -9.32 -29.20 7.44
N VAL A 393 -8.43 -30.18 7.28
CA VAL A 393 -7.07 -29.98 6.75
C VAL A 393 -7.15 -29.38 5.34
N LEU A 394 -6.90 -28.06 5.24
CA LEU A 394 -6.86 -27.33 3.97
C LEU A 394 -5.63 -27.74 3.14
N VAL A 395 -5.79 -28.81 2.35
CA VAL A 395 -4.77 -29.24 1.38
C VAL A 395 -4.57 -28.14 0.33
N SER A 396 -3.38 -27.55 0.31
CA SER A 396 -2.99 -26.49 -0.63
C SER A 396 -2.76 -27.03 -2.05
N CYS A 397 -3.82 -27.43 -2.74
CA CYS A 397 -3.80 -27.92 -4.12
C CYS A 397 -3.49 -26.82 -5.14
N SER A 398 -2.22 -26.37 -5.19
CA SER A 398 -1.74 -25.38 -6.16
C SER A 398 -0.36 -25.71 -6.76
N ASP A 399 -0.02 -27.00 -6.92
CA ASP A 399 1.16 -27.47 -7.68
C ASP A 399 1.03 -27.28 -9.21
N SER A 400 0.30 -26.23 -9.64
CA SER A 400 0.33 -25.72 -11.00
C SER A 400 1.60 -24.90 -11.21
N ALA A 401 2.74 -25.61 -11.28
CA ALA A 401 4.03 -25.01 -11.57
C ALA A 401 3.95 -24.19 -12.86
N VAL A 402 4.30 -22.91 -12.78
CA VAL A 402 4.27 -21.98 -13.92
C VAL A 402 5.28 -22.45 -14.96
N SER A 403 4.77 -23.09 -16.02
CA SER A 403 5.59 -23.59 -17.12
C SER A 403 6.16 -22.41 -17.90
N THR A 404 7.46 -22.18 -17.76
CA THR A 404 8.22 -21.25 -18.59
C THR A 404 8.98 -22.01 -19.68
N ASP A 405 8.91 -21.52 -20.91
CA ASP A 405 9.75 -21.99 -22.02
C ASP A 405 11.24 -21.87 -21.62
N PRO A 406 12.03 -22.98 -21.66
CA PRO A 406 13.42 -22.99 -21.23
C PRO A 406 14.36 -22.17 -22.14
N GLU A 407 14.00 -21.90 -23.40
CA GLU A 407 14.84 -21.13 -24.32
C GLU A 407 14.63 -19.61 -24.13
N THR A 408 13.38 -19.13 -24.16
CA THR A 408 13.11 -17.70 -24.00
C THR A 408 12.98 -17.26 -22.53
N GLY A 409 12.51 -18.14 -21.64
CA GLY A 409 12.14 -17.80 -20.26
C GLY A 409 10.83 -17.01 -20.14
N ARG A 410 9.97 -17.04 -21.17
CA ARG A 410 8.56 -16.58 -21.12
C ARG A 410 7.69 -17.63 -20.42
N LEU A 411 6.47 -17.27 -20.01
CA LEU A 411 5.42 -18.29 -19.83
C LEU A 411 5.10 -18.93 -21.18
N CYS A 412 4.69 -20.21 -21.17
CA CYS A 412 3.97 -20.77 -22.30
C CYS A 412 2.64 -20.00 -22.49
N ASP A 413 2.23 -19.80 -23.75
CA ASP A 413 1.03 -19.06 -24.14
C ASP A 413 1.02 -17.55 -23.82
N ASP A 414 2.15 -16.85 -24.02
CA ASP A 414 2.21 -15.38 -24.12
C ASP A 414 1.38 -14.90 -25.35
N TRP A 415 0.12 -14.52 -25.16
CA TRP A 415 -0.83 -14.09 -26.21
C TRP A 415 -0.51 -12.75 -26.91
N TYR A 416 0.63 -12.13 -26.61
CA TYR A 416 1.12 -10.93 -27.29
C TYR A 416 2.58 -11.11 -27.68
N GLU A 417 2.96 -10.72 -28.90
CA GLU A 417 4.38 -10.48 -29.16
C GLU A 417 4.88 -9.33 -28.28
N PRO A 418 6.12 -9.37 -27.75
CA PRO A 418 6.60 -8.34 -26.83
C PRO A 418 6.58 -6.95 -27.45
N ALA A 419 6.75 -6.82 -28.76
CA ALA A 419 6.66 -5.55 -29.48
C ALA A 419 5.22 -5.01 -29.64
N GLU A 420 4.20 -5.83 -29.38
CA GLU A 420 2.80 -5.41 -29.29
C GLU A 420 2.39 -5.09 -27.85
N PHE A 421 2.86 -5.88 -26.87
CA PHE A 421 2.62 -5.57 -25.46
C PHE A 421 3.43 -4.36 -24.95
N GLU A 422 4.69 -4.20 -25.39
CA GLU A 422 5.48 -2.98 -25.17
C GLU A 422 4.76 -1.77 -25.80
N ALA A 423 4.26 -1.88 -27.03
CA ALA A 423 3.49 -0.81 -27.67
C ALA A 423 2.14 -0.52 -26.99
N LEU A 424 1.47 -1.52 -26.40
CA LEU A 424 0.23 -1.34 -25.66
C LEU A 424 0.48 -0.68 -24.29
N LEU A 425 1.56 -1.06 -23.60
CA LEU A 425 1.99 -0.38 -22.37
C LEU A 425 2.53 1.03 -22.64
N GLU A 426 3.20 1.26 -23.77
CA GLU A 426 3.66 2.59 -24.22
C GLU A 426 2.49 3.47 -24.71
N GLN A 427 1.38 2.87 -25.16
CA GLN A 427 0.14 3.59 -25.44
C GLN A 427 -0.66 3.91 -24.16
N MET A 428 -0.58 3.09 -23.10
CA MET A 428 -1.30 3.30 -21.83
C MET A 428 -0.51 4.08 -20.78
N PHE A 429 0.81 3.98 -20.83
CA PHE A 429 1.79 4.47 -19.83
C PHE A 429 3.10 4.88 -20.52
N GLY A 430 3.01 5.41 -21.75
CA GLY A 430 4.13 6.14 -22.36
C GLY A 430 4.52 7.34 -21.49
N PRO A 431 5.66 7.99 -21.79
CA PRO A 431 5.95 9.27 -21.15
C PRO A 431 4.75 10.20 -21.38
N GLU A 432 4.24 10.79 -20.31
CA GLU A 432 3.54 12.06 -20.47
C GLU A 432 4.56 13.01 -21.10
N GLU A 433 4.20 13.67 -22.21
CA GLU A 433 5.09 14.64 -22.84
C GLU A 433 5.27 15.78 -21.83
N GLU A 434 6.39 15.75 -21.10
CA GLU A 434 6.91 16.90 -20.37
C GLU A 434 7.08 17.99 -21.44
N GLY A 435 6.12 18.90 -21.48
CA GLY A 435 6.11 19.97 -22.46
C GLY A 435 7.30 20.85 -22.19
N ASP A 436 8.31 20.78 -23.06
CA ASP A 436 9.39 21.75 -23.12
C ASP A 436 8.75 23.13 -23.32
N GLU A 437 8.60 23.88 -22.23
CA GLU A 437 8.25 25.30 -22.27
C GLU A 437 9.49 26.02 -22.82
N GLU A 438 9.62 26.02 -24.15
CA GLU A 438 10.66 26.75 -24.89
C GLU A 438 10.61 28.23 -24.51
N SER A 439 11.54 28.65 -23.64
CA SER A 439 11.68 30.03 -23.22
C SER A 439 12.31 30.84 -24.35
N GLU A 440 11.47 31.48 -25.16
CA GLU A 440 11.84 32.44 -26.22
C GLU A 440 12.46 33.74 -25.66
N ASP A 441 13.58 33.63 -24.93
CA ASP A 441 14.45 34.75 -24.55
C ASP A 441 15.50 35.00 -25.66
N GLU A 442 15.05 35.41 -26.85
CA GLU A 442 15.95 35.96 -27.88
C GLU A 442 16.39 37.39 -27.51
N GLU A 443 17.64 37.55 -27.04
CA GLU A 443 18.25 38.88 -26.91
C GLU A 443 18.49 39.49 -28.31
N PRO A 444 18.01 40.71 -28.60
CA PRO A 444 18.21 41.34 -29.91
C PRO A 444 19.64 41.87 -30.05
N GLU A 445 20.47 41.23 -30.88
CA GLU A 445 21.78 41.75 -31.27
C GLU A 445 21.64 43.11 -31.97
N SER A 446 22.34 44.13 -31.45
CA SER A 446 22.31 45.49 -31.99
C SER A 446 23.35 45.68 -33.10
N GLU A 447 22.93 45.71 -34.36
CA GLU A 447 23.80 46.06 -35.49
C GLU A 447 24.27 47.54 -35.39
N GLU A 448 25.57 47.76 -35.15
CA GLU A 448 26.20 49.08 -35.24
C GLU A 448 26.38 49.50 -36.71
N THR A 449 25.36 50.14 -37.30
CA THR A 449 25.50 50.77 -38.63
C THR A 449 26.33 52.06 -38.55
N ALA A 450 27.65 51.96 -38.74
CA ALA A 450 28.52 53.12 -38.88
C ALA A 450 28.22 53.87 -40.19
N SER A 451 27.71 55.11 -40.09
CA SER A 451 27.49 56.01 -41.22
C SER A 451 28.60 57.06 -41.34
N GLU A 452 29.22 57.18 -42.51
CA GLU A 452 30.24 58.19 -42.82
C GLU A 452 29.66 59.62 -42.77
N SER A 453 30.46 60.59 -42.30
CA SER A 453 30.20 62.02 -42.51
C SER A 453 31.48 62.87 -42.46
N GLU A 454 32.31 62.79 -43.50
CA GLU A 454 33.23 63.89 -43.84
C GLU A 454 32.53 64.80 -44.87
N GLY A 455 32.47 66.12 -44.62
CA GLY A 455 31.54 66.97 -45.37
C GLY A 455 31.62 68.49 -45.20
N GLU A 456 32.60 69.04 -44.48
CA GLU A 456 33.25 70.36 -44.71
C GLU A 456 34.42 70.59 -43.74
#